data_AF-A0AAV7JJW0-F1
#
_entry.id   AF-A0AAV7JJW0-F1
#
_cell.length_a   1.000
_cell.length_b   1.000
_cell.length_c   1.000
_cell.angle_alpha   90.00
_cell.angle_beta   90.00
_cell.angle_gamma   90.00
#
_symmetry.space_group_name_H-M   'P 1'
#
loop_
_entity.id
_entity.type
_entity.pdbx_description
1 polymer ?
#
loop_
_entity_poly.entity_id
_entity_poly.type
_entity_poly.pdbx_seq_one_letter_code
_entity_poly.pdbx_strand_id
1 'polypeptide(L)'
;MFRNLRKFRSASEDSRITLPRPSGGHPIHMLPGNLDQLPQHKMPKMDFSDIAQIKCTGGAMSNKQLKAVTKVIRDAGVACPSMKDYYDERKQYCDDIFECVQLDLEWSKEKYSSDIRKTWVVRCCNIDKLIEKVYNISGESSVYSFNFKLGLDYGCGFTKLVMCLQLENSVRNLIFLWVSSAPENNYNFSIILNAPEIQKFIHEYNVSFTFDLKAAALCLGIMLGRYPCIWCVWDAKSGLDHVEFKSRSSAHHAKMYQKLCEEYNSDSKNHAIDCDGVEDMEALGVWMVDYMQMFNIPELHLLLGVGQKLYNAIVATMSEEELVTHELLLKHNNISRSSYHGGAFEGNAMRKITLMVEQIGFPISNSSSIALKRFSEVVRTCFGQKIQGDYKLAIFQFEEAFKLTGLNCSTKVHKVCRHVIPFITKFLPVGMGLGAVSEQAAESAHSRFIKVWRNYQCSESLENYGENLLNAVKEINFVNFIST
;
A
#
# COMPACT_ATOMS: atom_id res chain seq x y z
N MET A 1 10.09 28.25 -11.12
CA MET A 1 9.43 27.63 -12.29
C MET A 1 8.55 28.60 -13.11
N PHE A 2 7.81 29.56 -12.53
CA PHE A 2 6.79 30.33 -13.28
C PHE A 2 7.06 31.82 -13.57
N ARG A 3 8.28 32.34 -13.37
CA ARG A 3 8.60 33.75 -13.71
C ARG A 3 8.74 34.04 -15.22
N ASN A 4 8.80 33.01 -16.06
CA ASN A 4 9.05 33.16 -17.51
C ASN A 4 7.81 33.15 -18.41
N LEU A 5 6.59 32.95 -17.87
CA LEU A 5 5.37 32.89 -18.70
C LEU A 5 4.83 34.26 -19.18
N ARG A 6 5.41 35.38 -18.75
CA ARG A 6 4.95 36.74 -19.16
C ARG A 6 5.57 37.27 -20.46
N LYS A 7 6.43 36.51 -21.14
CA LYS A 7 7.06 36.94 -22.42
C LYS A 7 6.51 36.22 -23.66
N PHE A 8 5.29 35.69 -23.61
CA PHE A 8 4.60 35.15 -24.80
C PHE A 8 3.85 36.27 -25.54
N ARG A 9 4.60 37.10 -26.28
CA ARG A 9 4.05 37.89 -27.40
C ARG A 9 5.05 38.21 -28.52
N SER A 10 6.27 37.65 -28.48
CA SER A 10 7.22 37.70 -29.59
C SER A 10 8.06 36.42 -29.57
N ALA A 11 7.67 35.41 -30.35
CA ALA A 11 8.44 34.19 -30.48
C ALA A 11 9.73 34.49 -31.26
N SER A 12 10.88 34.23 -30.64
CA SER A 12 12.12 33.91 -31.35
C SER A 12 12.29 32.39 -31.34
N GLU A 13 12.98 31.85 -32.33
CA GLU A 13 13.14 30.43 -32.65
C GLU A 13 13.78 29.56 -31.52
N ASP A 14 14.16 30.15 -30.39
CA ASP A 14 14.92 29.48 -29.31
C ASP A 14 14.11 29.08 -28.06
N SER A 15 12.78 29.05 -28.14
CA SER A 15 11.91 28.75 -27.00
C SER A 15 11.74 27.25 -26.71
N ARG A 16 12.84 26.54 -26.39
CA ARG A 16 12.81 25.14 -25.93
C ARG A 16 12.14 25.03 -24.54
N ILE A 17 11.13 24.16 -24.41
CA ILE A 17 10.55 23.79 -23.11
C ILE A 17 11.15 22.45 -22.69
N THR A 18 11.76 22.42 -21.51
CA THR A 18 12.38 21.22 -20.95
C THR A 18 11.53 20.70 -19.79
N LEU A 19 10.97 19.51 -19.94
CA LEU A 19 10.17 18.83 -18.91
C LEU A 19 10.99 17.71 -18.25
N PRO A 20 11.08 17.67 -16.91
CA PRO A 20 11.76 16.57 -16.20
C PRO A 20 10.93 15.28 -16.27
N ARG A 21 11.60 14.12 -16.41
CA ARG A 21 10.95 12.80 -16.32
C ARG A 21 10.94 12.25 -14.89
N PRO A 22 9.87 11.56 -14.44
CA PRO A 22 9.74 11.07 -13.07
C PRO A 22 10.71 9.96 -12.67
N SER A 23 11.21 9.17 -13.62
CA SER A 23 12.04 7.97 -13.37
C SER A 23 13.55 8.19 -13.50
N GLY A 24 14.01 9.43 -13.66
CA GLY A 24 15.40 9.72 -14.05
C GLY A 24 15.65 9.46 -15.55
N GLY A 25 16.64 10.15 -16.12
CA GLY A 25 16.97 10.13 -17.54
C GLY A 25 16.95 11.52 -18.20
N HIS A 26 17.24 11.59 -19.50
CA HIS A 26 17.30 12.85 -20.23
C HIS A 26 15.94 13.58 -20.25
N PRO A 27 15.92 14.90 -19.99
CA PRO A 27 14.70 15.70 -20.05
C PRO A 27 13.98 15.60 -21.40
N ILE A 28 12.65 15.74 -21.39
CA ILE A 28 11.88 15.87 -22.63
C ILE A 28 12.01 17.31 -23.11
N HIS A 29 12.61 17.50 -24.29
CA HIS A 29 12.67 18.80 -24.95
C HIS A 29 11.52 18.92 -25.93
N MET A 30 10.59 19.83 -25.67
CA MET A 30 9.54 20.21 -26.60
C MET A 30 9.99 21.45 -27.37
N LEU A 31 10.01 21.35 -28.69
CA LEU A 31 10.20 22.48 -29.59
C LEU A 31 8.82 23.03 -30.00
N PRO A 32 8.59 24.35 -29.97
CA PRO A 32 7.44 24.93 -30.62
C PRO A 32 7.61 24.72 -32.14
N GLY A 33 6.80 23.84 -32.72
CA GLY A 33 6.80 23.60 -34.16
C GLY A 33 6.28 24.82 -34.91
N ASN A 34 6.84 25.07 -36.10
CA ASN A 34 6.33 26.06 -37.04
C ASN A 34 5.00 25.52 -37.60
N LEU A 35 3.87 26.10 -37.15
CA LEU A 35 2.52 25.62 -37.44
C LEU A 35 2.16 25.69 -38.94
N ASP A 36 2.90 26.48 -39.72
CA ASP A 36 2.57 26.79 -41.12
C ASP A 36 3.02 25.71 -42.13
N GLN A 37 3.71 24.64 -41.68
CA GLN A 37 4.22 23.58 -42.57
C GLN A 37 3.70 22.17 -42.25
N LEU A 38 2.75 22.02 -41.33
CA LEU A 38 2.10 20.73 -41.12
C LEU A 38 1.03 20.53 -42.20
N PRO A 39 0.98 19.37 -42.88
CA PRO A 39 -0.17 19.02 -43.72
C PRO A 39 -1.45 19.16 -42.90
N GLN A 40 -2.61 19.37 -43.55
CA GLN A 40 -3.96 19.36 -42.94
C GLN A 40 -4.33 18.00 -42.31
N HIS A 41 -3.42 17.36 -41.59
CA HIS A 41 -3.68 16.25 -40.70
C HIS A 41 -4.43 16.79 -39.48
N LYS A 42 -5.50 16.06 -39.12
CA LYS A 42 -6.37 16.30 -37.96
C LYS A 42 -5.58 16.91 -36.80
N MET A 43 -5.97 18.11 -36.37
CA MET A 43 -5.37 18.76 -35.21
C MET A 43 -5.33 17.75 -34.05
N PRO A 44 -4.24 17.71 -33.26
CA PRO A 44 -4.19 16.85 -32.08
C PRO A 44 -5.40 17.17 -31.21
N LYS A 45 -6.17 16.14 -30.84
CA LYS A 45 -7.28 16.27 -29.91
C LYS A 45 -6.83 15.62 -28.62
N MET A 46 -6.92 16.36 -27.52
CA MET A 46 -6.88 15.76 -26.20
C MET A 46 -8.28 15.34 -25.79
N ASP A 47 -8.37 14.23 -25.08
CA ASP A 47 -9.59 13.83 -24.39
C ASP A 47 -9.48 14.07 -22.87
N PHE A 48 -10.44 13.55 -22.11
CA PHE A 48 -10.44 13.68 -20.66
C PHE A 48 -9.38 12.82 -19.97
N SER A 49 -8.97 11.69 -20.58
CA SER A 49 -7.87 10.86 -20.10
C SER A 49 -6.56 11.63 -20.15
N ASP A 50 -6.29 12.35 -21.25
CA ASP A 50 -5.10 13.20 -21.39
C ASP A 50 -5.05 14.29 -20.30
N ILE A 51 -6.17 14.98 -20.06
CA ILE A 51 -6.28 16.03 -19.03
C ILE A 51 -6.02 15.44 -17.63
N ALA A 52 -6.56 14.27 -17.33
CA ALA A 52 -6.37 13.61 -16.05
C ALA A 52 -4.94 13.13 -15.85
N GLN A 53 -4.33 12.56 -16.89
CA GLN A 53 -2.93 12.16 -16.87
C GLN A 53 -2.04 13.38 -16.63
N ILE A 54 -2.26 14.48 -17.35
CA ILE A 54 -1.59 15.76 -17.12
C ILE A 54 -1.76 16.19 -15.66
N LYS A 55 -2.99 16.19 -15.13
CA LYS A 55 -3.26 16.56 -13.73
C LYS A 55 -2.43 15.74 -12.74
N CYS A 56 -2.22 14.46 -13.02
CA CYS A 56 -1.48 13.56 -12.14
C CYS A 56 0.04 13.58 -12.34
N THR A 57 0.50 13.94 -13.53
CA THR A 57 1.92 13.99 -13.86
C THR A 57 2.61 15.12 -13.08
N GLY A 58 3.63 14.81 -12.28
CA GLY A 58 4.45 15.81 -11.58
C GLY A 58 3.94 16.26 -10.20
N GLY A 59 3.03 15.53 -9.55
CA GLY A 59 2.69 15.76 -8.13
C GLY A 59 1.30 16.32 -7.84
N ALA A 60 0.29 15.95 -8.65
CA ALA A 60 -1.08 16.46 -8.61
C ALA A 60 -1.15 17.98 -8.76
N MET A 61 -1.31 18.45 -10.00
CA MET A 61 -1.51 19.86 -10.27
C MET A 61 -2.79 20.37 -9.61
N SER A 62 -2.69 21.54 -8.99
CA SER A 62 -3.88 22.27 -8.52
C SER A 62 -4.80 22.61 -9.70
N ASN A 63 -6.09 22.80 -9.42
CA ASN A 63 -7.07 23.18 -10.43
C ASN A 63 -6.67 24.47 -11.18
N LYS A 64 -5.97 25.39 -10.53
CA LYS A 64 -5.44 26.62 -11.14
C LYS A 64 -4.29 26.33 -12.11
N GLN A 65 -3.38 25.43 -11.74
CA GLN A 65 -2.29 25.01 -12.62
C GLN A 65 -2.83 24.25 -13.83
N LEU A 66 -3.78 23.34 -13.64
CA LEU A 66 -4.41 22.59 -14.73
C LEU A 66 -5.14 23.53 -15.71
N LYS A 67 -5.88 24.53 -15.20
CA LYS A 67 -6.49 25.59 -16.03
C LYS A 67 -5.45 26.37 -16.84
N ALA A 68 -4.29 26.66 -16.26
CA ALA A 68 -3.22 27.36 -16.98
C ALA A 68 -2.60 26.49 -18.07
N VAL A 69 -2.35 25.21 -17.79
CA VAL A 69 -1.78 24.26 -18.77
C VAL A 69 -2.75 24.00 -19.91
N THR A 70 -4.02 23.68 -19.62
CA THR A 70 -5.05 23.47 -20.64
C THR A 70 -5.29 24.70 -21.51
N LYS A 71 -5.16 25.91 -20.93
CA LYS A 71 -5.18 27.15 -21.71
C LYS A 71 -4.01 27.22 -22.69
N VAL A 72 -2.78 26.98 -22.23
CA VAL A 72 -1.58 26.98 -23.11
C VAL A 72 -1.73 25.96 -24.24
N ILE A 73 -2.24 24.77 -23.94
CA ILE A 73 -2.47 23.71 -24.94
C ILE A 73 -3.52 24.16 -25.97
N ARG A 74 -4.61 24.79 -25.52
CA ARG A 74 -5.64 25.34 -26.43
C ARG A 74 -5.11 26.50 -27.27
N ASP A 75 -4.31 27.38 -26.68
CA ASP A 75 -3.67 28.50 -27.37
C ASP A 75 -2.67 28.00 -28.44
N ALA A 76 -2.15 26.78 -28.29
CA ALA A 76 -1.32 26.09 -29.29
C ALA A 76 -2.13 25.34 -30.39
N GLY A 77 -3.47 25.50 -30.41
CA GLY A 77 -4.35 24.91 -31.41
C GLY A 77 -4.81 23.48 -31.12
N VAL A 78 -4.42 22.87 -29.99
CA VAL A 78 -4.88 21.51 -29.64
C VAL A 78 -6.32 21.58 -29.14
N ALA A 79 -7.21 20.79 -29.76
CA ALA A 79 -8.60 20.69 -29.31
C ALA A 79 -8.62 20.01 -27.93
N CYS A 80 -9.11 20.73 -26.91
CA CYS A 80 -9.08 20.29 -25.52
C CYS A 80 -10.45 20.54 -24.87
N PRO A 81 -11.03 19.55 -24.17
CA PRO A 81 -12.27 19.72 -23.43
C PRO A 81 -12.26 20.95 -22.54
N SER A 82 -13.44 21.55 -22.31
CA SER A 82 -13.48 22.64 -21.35
C SER A 82 -13.27 22.07 -19.94
N MET A 83 -12.62 22.87 -19.07
CA MET A 83 -12.45 22.45 -17.68
C MET A 83 -13.79 22.27 -16.98
N LYS A 84 -14.83 22.98 -17.41
CA LYS A 84 -16.19 22.79 -16.91
C LYS A 84 -16.70 21.40 -17.26
N ASP A 85 -16.59 21.00 -18.53
CA ASP A 85 -17.04 19.67 -18.98
C ASP A 85 -16.28 18.56 -18.26
N TYR A 86 -14.96 18.73 -18.06
CA TYR A 86 -14.15 17.78 -17.28
C TYR A 86 -14.66 17.64 -15.83
N TYR A 87 -15.01 18.75 -15.18
CA TYR A 87 -15.54 18.70 -13.81
C TYR A 87 -16.96 18.15 -13.74
N ASP A 88 -17.80 18.47 -14.71
CA ASP A 88 -19.19 18.01 -14.80
C ASP A 88 -19.22 16.50 -15.06
N GLU A 89 -18.43 16.01 -16.02
CA GLU A 89 -18.27 14.58 -16.28
C GLU A 89 -17.70 13.85 -15.07
N ARG A 90 -16.62 14.38 -14.45
CA ARG A 90 -16.05 13.82 -13.21
C ARG A 90 -17.10 13.67 -12.11
N LYS A 91 -17.91 14.71 -11.91
CA LYS A 91 -18.96 14.73 -10.89
C LYS A 91 -19.96 13.61 -11.17
N GLN A 92 -20.50 13.57 -12.39
CA GLN A 92 -21.45 12.54 -12.81
C GLN A 92 -20.86 11.13 -12.77
N TYR A 93 -19.56 10.96 -13.02
CA TYR A 93 -18.92 9.66 -13.14
C TYR A 93 -18.93 8.83 -11.85
N CYS A 94 -18.95 9.50 -10.69
CA CYS A 94 -18.85 8.85 -9.38
C CYS A 94 -20.01 9.19 -8.42
N ASP A 95 -21.01 9.98 -8.86
CA ASP A 95 -22.06 10.51 -8.00
C ASP A 95 -22.97 9.43 -7.38
N ASP A 96 -23.17 8.32 -8.10
CA ASP A 96 -24.01 7.20 -7.69
C ASP A 96 -23.22 6.00 -7.16
N ILE A 97 -21.91 6.14 -6.99
CA ILE A 97 -20.99 5.10 -6.51
C ILE A 97 -20.58 5.35 -5.06
N PHE A 98 -20.33 6.62 -4.72
CA PHE A 98 -19.79 7.01 -3.43
C PHE A 98 -20.74 7.94 -2.69
N GLU A 99 -20.88 7.69 -1.39
CA GLU A 99 -21.59 8.55 -0.46
C GLU A 99 -20.69 8.95 0.71
N CYS A 100 -21.09 10.00 1.42
CA CYS A 100 -20.47 10.40 2.66
C CYS A 100 -21.46 10.22 3.81
N VAL A 101 -21.04 9.49 4.83
CA VAL A 101 -21.81 9.18 6.03
C VAL A 101 -20.99 9.48 7.27
N GLN A 102 -21.63 9.47 8.44
CA GLN A 102 -20.94 9.47 9.72
C GLN A 102 -21.09 8.11 10.38
N LEU A 103 -19.98 7.52 10.81
CA LEU A 103 -19.96 6.28 11.60
C LEU A 103 -19.57 6.60 13.04
N ASP A 104 -20.14 5.86 13.98
CA ASP A 104 -19.78 5.91 15.39
C ASP A 104 -18.53 5.07 15.61
N LEU A 105 -17.37 5.72 15.69
CA LEU A 105 -16.06 5.06 15.81
C LEU A 105 -15.42 5.36 17.17
N GLU A 106 -14.67 4.40 17.71
CA GLU A 106 -13.93 4.54 18.95
C GLU A 106 -12.67 5.40 18.72
N TRP A 107 -12.53 6.47 19.52
CA TRP A 107 -11.42 7.42 19.48
C TRP A 107 -10.44 7.28 20.64
N SER A 108 -10.72 6.39 21.58
CA SER A 108 -9.81 6.14 22.69
C SER A 108 -8.55 5.43 22.18
N LYS A 109 -7.40 5.88 22.68
CA LYS A 109 -6.17 5.06 22.65
C LYS A 109 -6.15 4.04 23.80
N GLU A 110 -7.02 4.24 24.79
CA GLU A 110 -7.14 3.43 25.99
C GLU A 110 -8.37 2.53 25.86
N LYS A 111 -8.16 1.22 25.70
CA LYS A 111 -9.14 0.14 25.41
C LYS A 111 -10.38 0.04 26.35
N TYR A 112 -10.58 0.98 27.28
CA TYR A 112 -11.69 1.03 28.26
C TYR A 112 -12.37 2.41 28.35
N SER A 113 -11.92 3.39 27.57
CA SER A 113 -12.68 4.63 27.36
C SER A 113 -13.54 4.43 26.13
N SER A 114 -14.85 4.32 26.30
CA SER A 114 -15.81 4.27 25.19
C SER A 114 -16.05 5.68 24.63
N ASP A 115 -15.00 6.41 24.27
CA ASP A 115 -15.11 7.68 23.57
C ASP A 115 -15.48 7.40 22.11
N ILE A 116 -16.76 7.16 21.89
CA ILE A 116 -17.35 6.95 20.58
C ILE A 116 -17.65 8.32 19.98
N ARG A 117 -17.16 8.57 18.77
CA ARG A 117 -17.37 9.82 18.04
C ARG A 117 -17.88 9.56 16.64
N LYS A 118 -18.81 10.43 16.21
CA LYS A 118 -19.23 10.52 14.82
C LYS A 118 -18.07 10.97 13.96
N THR A 119 -17.67 10.08 13.07
CA THR A 119 -16.50 10.26 12.21
C THR A 119 -16.94 10.20 10.76
N TRP A 120 -16.48 11.16 9.95
CA TRP A 120 -16.82 11.22 8.54
C TRP A 120 -16.16 10.07 7.77
N VAL A 121 -16.98 9.36 6.99
CA VAL A 121 -16.56 8.25 6.15
C VAL A 121 -17.11 8.47 4.76
N VAL A 122 -16.25 8.32 3.77
CA VAL A 122 -16.67 8.15 2.38
C VAL A 122 -16.57 6.67 2.05
N ARG A 123 -17.66 6.09 1.54
CA ARG A 123 -17.71 4.67 1.20
C ARG A 123 -18.36 4.44 -0.16
N CYS A 124 -18.01 3.34 -0.80
CA CYS A 124 -18.70 2.84 -1.98
C CYS A 124 -20.07 2.29 -1.59
N CYS A 125 -21.14 2.98 -1.97
CA CYS A 125 -22.53 2.54 -1.74
C CYS A 125 -23.12 1.73 -2.92
N ASN A 126 -22.48 1.75 -4.09
CA ASN A 126 -22.91 0.96 -5.24
C ASN A 126 -21.73 0.18 -5.85
N ILE A 127 -21.49 -0.99 -5.28
CA ILE A 127 -20.37 -1.82 -5.69
C ILE A 127 -20.52 -2.40 -7.09
N ASP A 128 -21.74 -2.77 -7.48
CA ASP A 128 -21.97 -3.38 -8.80
C ASP A 128 -21.61 -2.37 -9.91
N LYS A 129 -21.97 -1.10 -9.75
CA LYS A 129 -21.57 -0.02 -10.67
C LYS A 129 -20.08 0.24 -10.66
N LEU A 130 -19.42 0.15 -9.51
CA LEU A 130 -17.97 0.29 -9.41
C LEU A 130 -17.27 -0.81 -10.21
N ILE A 131 -17.72 -2.06 -10.04
CA ILE A 131 -17.18 -3.24 -10.72
C ILE A 131 -17.50 -3.21 -12.22
N GLU A 132 -18.71 -2.80 -12.61
CA GLU A 132 -19.07 -2.58 -14.02
C GLU A 132 -18.13 -1.56 -14.69
N LYS A 133 -17.82 -0.45 -14.01
CA LYS A 133 -16.85 0.53 -14.52
C LYS A 133 -15.44 -0.05 -14.62
N VAL A 134 -14.99 -0.79 -13.62
CA VAL A 134 -13.70 -1.52 -13.69
C VAL A 134 -13.65 -2.44 -14.89
N TYR A 135 -14.70 -3.23 -15.10
CA TYR A 135 -14.83 -4.16 -16.20
C TYR A 135 -14.73 -3.44 -17.55
N ASN A 136 -15.54 -2.39 -17.74
CA ASN A 136 -15.57 -1.60 -18.98
C ASN A 136 -14.21 -0.97 -19.32
N ILE A 137 -13.39 -0.64 -18.32
CA ILE A 137 -12.06 -0.04 -18.51
C ILE A 137 -10.99 -1.09 -18.80
N SER A 138 -11.10 -2.26 -18.18
CA SER A 138 -10.11 -3.32 -18.30
C SER A 138 -10.06 -3.95 -19.70
N GLY A 139 -11.18 -3.95 -20.42
CA GLY A 139 -11.33 -4.70 -21.68
C GLY A 139 -11.35 -6.22 -21.49
N GLU A 140 -11.45 -6.71 -20.26
CA GLU A 140 -11.49 -8.14 -19.94
C GLU A 140 -12.81 -8.79 -20.37
N SER A 141 -12.78 -10.10 -20.60
CA SER A 141 -13.94 -10.87 -21.07
C SER A 141 -14.88 -11.33 -19.94
N SER A 142 -14.44 -11.26 -18.68
CA SER A 142 -15.27 -11.62 -17.52
C SER A 142 -14.80 -10.92 -16.25
N VAL A 143 -15.73 -10.53 -15.37
CA VAL A 143 -15.41 -9.98 -14.04
C VAL A 143 -14.77 -11.03 -13.12
N TYR A 144 -15.05 -12.31 -13.37
CA TYR A 144 -14.50 -13.41 -12.55
C TYR A 144 -13.04 -13.75 -12.88
N SER A 145 -12.44 -13.14 -13.91
CA SER A 145 -11.00 -13.27 -14.15
C SER A 145 -10.16 -12.40 -13.22
N PHE A 146 -10.79 -11.43 -12.52
CA PHE A 146 -10.07 -10.54 -11.61
C PHE A 146 -9.74 -11.21 -10.29
N ASN A 147 -8.48 -11.06 -9.88
CA ASN A 147 -8.06 -11.26 -8.50
C ASN A 147 -8.10 -9.91 -7.79
N PHE A 148 -9.14 -9.71 -6.99
CA PHE A 148 -9.28 -8.49 -6.20
C PHE A 148 -8.42 -8.59 -4.95
N LYS A 149 -7.70 -7.50 -4.66
CA LYS A 149 -6.94 -7.35 -3.42
C LYS A 149 -7.52 -6.19 -2.63
N LEU A 150 -7.85 -6.43 -1.37
CA LEU A 150 -8.20 -5.36 -0.44
C LEU A 150 -7.00 -5.04 0.43
N GLY A 151 -6.52 -3.80 0.38
CA GLY A 151 -5.54 -3.25 1.29
C GLY A 151 -6.21 -2.36 2.32
N LEU A 152 -5.91 -2.58 3.60
CA LEU A 152 -6.27 -1.73 4.71
C LEU A 152 -4.99 -1.10 5.24
N ASP A 153 -4.96 0.22 5.29
CA ASP A 153 -3.77 0.96 5.70
C ASP A 153 -4.17 2.20 6.51
N TYR A 154 -3.45 2.46 7.60
CA TYR A 154 -3.56 3.67 8.38
C TYR A 154 -2.31 4.52 8.23
N GLY A 155 -2.50 5.76 7.77
CA GLY A 155 -1.39 6.67 7.56
C GLY A 155 -1.85 8.12 7.56
N CYS A 156 -1.01 9.02 8.07
CA CYS A 156 -1.24 10.46 8.11
C CYS A 156 -2.63 10.87 8.65
N GLY A 157 -3.15 10.12 9.63
CA GLY A 157 -4.46 10.39 10.24
C GLY A 157 -5.66 9.88 9.43
N PHE A 158 -5.49 8.92 8.53
CA PHE A 158 -6.61 8.33 7.78
C PHE A 158 -6.54 6.81 7.77
N THR A 159 -7.67 6.16 7.99
CA THR A 159 -7.88 4.73 7.70
C THR A 159 -8.52 4.60 6.34
N LYS A 160 -8.00 3.71 5.49
CA LYS A 160 -8.51 3.53 4.14
C LYS A 160 -8.55 2.07 3.76
N LEU A 161 -9.62 1.70 3.05
CA LEU A 161 -9.76 0.43 2.37
C LEU A 161 -9.61 0.69 0.87
N VAL A 162 -8.61 0.05 0.26
CA VAL A 162 -8.26 0.23 -1.15
C VAL A 162 -8.40 -1.10 -1.86
N MET A 163 -9.22 -1.13 -2.91
CA MET A 163 -9.24 -2.24 -3.85
C MET A 163 -8.11 -2.06 -4.85
N CYS A 164 -7.21 -3.02 -4.92
CA CYS A 164 -6.17 -3.09 -5.92
C CYS A 164 -6.56 -4.14 -6.96
N LEU A 165 -6.60 -3.72 -8.21
CA LEU A 165 -6.88 -4.55 -9.37
C LEU A 165 -5.57 -4.80 -10.12
N GLN A 166 -5.20 -6.06 -10.27
CA GLN A 166 -4.09 -6.46 -11.12
C GLN A 166 -4.62 -6.66 -12.55
N LEU A 167 -4.20 -5.78 -13.46
CA LEU A 167 -4.36 -5.96 -14.90
C LEU A 167 -3.06 -6.55 -15.48
N GLU A 168 -3.10 -7.09 -16.70
CA GLU A 168 -1.91 -7.71 -17.34
C GLU A 168 -0.67 -6.81 -17.29
N ASN A 169 -0.85 -5.50 -17.52
CA ASN A 169 0.26 -4.55 -17.66
C ASN A 169 0.20 -3.37 -16.67
N SER A 170 -0.76 -3.37 -15.73
CA SER A 170 -0.89 -2.26 -14.78
C SER A 170 -1.58 -2.68 -13.48
N VAL A 171 -1.43 -1.85 -12.46
CA VAL A 171 -2.20 -1.98 -11.21
C VAL A 171 -3.07 -0.74 -11.07
N ARG A 172 -4.37 -0.95 -10.83
CA ARG A 172 -5.30 0.13 -10.52
C ARG A 172 -5.64 0.08 -9.04
N ASN A 173 -5.54 1.23 -8.38
CA ASN A 173 -5.91 1.37 -6.98
C ASN A 173 -7.20 2.16 -6.91
N LEU A 174 -8.26 1.59 -6.39
CA LEU A 174 -9.55 2.24 -6.22
C LEU A 174 -9.86 2.35 -4.75
N ILE A 175 -10.20 3.56 -4.31
CA ILE A 175 -10.57 3.80 -2.91
C ILE A 175 -12.00 3.27 -2.74
N PHE A 176 -12.14 2.25 -1.90
CA PHE A 176 -13.42 1.66 -1.52
C PHE A 176 -14.04 2.39 -0.35
N LEU A 177 -13.21 2.74 0.63
CA LEU A 177 -13.63 3.43 1.83
C LEU A 177 -12.49 4.29 2.36
N TRP A 178 -12.84 5.47 2.86
CA TRP A 178 -11.93 6.44 3.44
C TRP A 178 -12.53 7.03 4.70
N VAL A 179 -11.85 6.82 5.83
CA VAL A 179 -12.26 7.29 7.16
C VAL A 179 -11.35 8.43 7.59
N SER A 180 -11.94 9.55 7.98
CA SER A 180 -11.19 10.61 8.66
C SER A 180 -10.70 10.14 10.03
N SER A 181 -9.45 10.45 10.40
CA SER A 181 -8.94 10.49 11.78
C SER A 181 -9.45 9.44 12.79
N ALA A 182 -9.54 8.15 12.42
CA ALA A 182 -9.92 7.09 13.37
C ALA A 182 -8.71 6.23 13.78
N PRO A 183 -8.52 5.89 15.06
CA PRO A 183 -7.50 4.93 15.49
C PRO A 183 -7.68 3.54 14.87
N GLU A 184 -6.57 2.82 14.68
CA GLU A 184 -6.59 1.40 14.33
C GLU A 184 -6.86 0.54 15.57
N ASN A 185 -8.04 -0.02 15.66
CA ASN A 185 -8.41 -1.01 16.67
C ASN A 185 -9.40 -2.02 16.06
N ASN A 186 -9.62 -3.14 16.76
CA ASN A 186 -10.54 -4.18 16.29
C ASN A 186 -11.97 -3.64 16.11
N TYR A 187 -12.48 -2.86 17.07
CA TYR A 187 -13.84 -2.29 17.01
C TYR A 187 -14.11 -1.48 15.73
N ASN A 188 -13.24 -0.52 15.42
CA ASN A 188 -13.36 0.32 14.23
C ASN A 188 -13.25 -0.53 12.95
N PHE A 189 -12.33 -1.49 12.92
CA PHE A 189 -12.22 -2.40 11.77
C PHE A 189 -13.44 -3.30 11.61
N SER A 190 -14.05 -3.75 12.71
CA SER A 190 -15.31 -4.50 12.70
C SER A 190 -16.45 -3.68 12.13
N ILE A 191 -16.59 -2.40 12.50
CA ILE A 191 -17.61 -1.52 11.91
C ILE A 191 -17.36 -1.32 10.41
N ILE A 192 -16.11 -1.06 10.02
CA ILE A 192 -15.74 -0.80 8.63
C ILE A 192 -15.95 -2.04 7.76
N LEU A 193 -15.44 -3.20 8.18
CA LEU A 193 -15.43 -4.42 7.39
C LEU A 193 -16.79 -5.11 7.38
N ASN A 194 -17.63 -4.95 8.40
CA ASN A 194 -19.00 -5.47 8.42
C ASN A 194 -20.03 -4.58 7.70
N ALA A 195 -19.58 -3.50 7.04
CA ALA A 195 -20.47 -2.73 6.17
C ALA A 195 -21.07 -3.67 5.09
N PRO A 196 -22.41 -3.65 4.87
CA PRO A 196 -23.08 -4.60 3.98
C PRO A 196 -22.48 -4.65 2.57
N GLU A 197 -22.06 -3.51 2.04
CA GLU A 197 -21.47 -3.38 0.71
C GLU A 197 -20.09 -4.05 0.61
N ILE A 198 -19.31 -3.99 1.70
CA ILE A 198 -17.99 -4.64 1.81
C ILE A 198 -18.16 -6.16 2.00
N GLN A 199 -19.09 -6.58 2.85
CA GLN A 199 -19.39 -8.01 3.03
C GLN A 199 -19.91 -8.64 1.74
N LYS A 200 -20.83 -7.95 1.04
CA LYS A 200 -21.29 -8.36 -0.29
C LYS A 200 -20.09 -8.56 -1.24
N PHE A 201 -19.15 -7.61 -1.26
CA PHE A 201 -17.95 -7.73 -2.08
C PHE A 201 -17.11 -8.97 -1.76
N ILE A 202 -16.83 -9.18 -0.47
CA ILE A 202 -15.97 -10.27 -0.01
C ILE A 202 -16.62 -11.63 -0.31
N HIS A 203 -17.95 -11.73 -0.24
CA HIS A 203 -18.67 -12.98 -0.49
C HIS A 203 -18.90 -13.28 -1.97
N GLU A 204 -19.15 -12.27 -2.80
CA GLU A 204 -19.47 -12.46 -4.23
C GLU A 204 -18.24 -12.57 -5.12
N TYR A 205 -17.10 -12.04 -4.68
CA TYR A 205 -15.89 -11.94 -5.50
C TYR A 205 -14.70 -12.66 -4.85
N ASN A 206 -13.75 -13.09 -5.68
CA ASN A 206 -12.51 -13.68 -5.19
C ASN A 206 -11.57 -12.58 -4.64
N VAL A 207 -11.69 -12.30 -3.34
CA VAL A 207 -10.95 -11.25 -2.64
C VAL A 207 -9.85 -11.85 -1.77
N SER A 208 -8.64 -11.29 -1.91
CA SER A 208 -7.53 -11.51 -0.99
C SER A 208 -7.19 -10.22 -0.23
N PHE A 209 -6.62 -10.33 0.96
CA PHE A 209 -6.27 -9.19 1.81
C PHE A 209 -4.77 -8.93 1.79
N THR A 210 -4.37 -7.73 1.43
CA THR A 210 -2.99 -7.24 1.44
C THR A 210 -2.81 -6.22 2.56
N PHE A 211 -3.07 -6.66 3.79
CA PHE A 211 -2.96 -5.80 4.97
C PHE A 211 -1.54 -5.85 5.51
N ASP A 212 -1.11 -4.78 6.17
CA ASP A 212 0.09 -4.88 6.99
C ASP A 212 -0.15 -5.88 8.15
N LEU A 213 0.93 -6.28 8.82
CA LEU A 213 0.84 -7.32 9.86
C LEU A 213 0.06 -6.89 11.10
N LYS A 214 0.05 -5.60 11.43
CA LYS A 214 -0.69 -5.06 12.57
C LYS A 214 -2.17 -4.99 12.22
N ALA A 215 -2.50 -4.43 11.06
CA ALA A 215 -3.86 -4.35 10.56
C ALA A 215 -4.49 -5.75 10.44
N ALA A 216 -3.77 -6.71 9.85
CA ALA A 216 -4.23 -8.10 9.77
C ALA A 216 -4.49 -8.72 11.15
N ALA A 217 -3.60 -8.51 12.12
CA ALA A 217 -3.79 -9.03 13.48
C ALA A 217 -5.01 -8.41 14.17
N LEU A 218 -5.20 -7.09 14.02
CA LEU A 218 -6.38 -6.40 14.56
C LEU A 218 -7.68 -6.89 13.93
N CYS A 219 -7.72 -7.05 12.60
CA CYS A 219 -8.88 -7.61 11.90
C CYS A 219 -9.20 -9.03 12.35
N LEU A 220 -8.18 -9.80 12.71
CA LEU A 220 -8.34 -11.16 13.21
C LEU A 220 -8.52 -11.23 14.72
N GLY A 221 -8.55 -10.12 15.47
CA GLY A 221 -8.67 -10.16 16.93
C GLY A 221 -7.49 -10.87 17.63
N ILE A 222 -6.30 -10.84 17.00
CA ILE A 222 -5.07 -11.46 17.50
C ILE A 222 -4.19 -10.42 18.19
N MET A 223 -3.79 -10.71 19.43
CA MET A 223 -2.85 -9.89 20.18
C MET A 223 -1.40 -10.06 19.66
N LEU A 224 -0.73 -8.94 19.39
CA LEU A 224 0.68 -8.90 18.97
C LEU A 224 1.68 -9.13 20.12
N GLY A 225 1.44 -10.15 20.94
CA GLY A 225 2.23 -10.51 22.12
C GLY A 225 2.98 -11.83 21.96
N ARG A 226 2.64 -12.82 22.81
CA ARG A 226 3.29 -14.14 22.82
C ARG A 226 3.01 -14.97 21.56
N TYR A 227 1.81 -14.86 20.97
CA TYR A 227 1.41 -15.60 19.77
C TYR A 227 1.10 -14.70 18.58
N PRO A 228 2.06 -13.88 18.11
CA PRO A 228 1.81 -12.76 17.20
C PRO A 228 1.64 -13.16 15.73
N CYS A 229 1.80 -14.45 15.40
CA CYS A 229 1.63 -14.91 14.03
C CYS A 229 0.14 -15.08 13.71
N ILE A 230 -0.29 -14.49 12.58
CA ILE A 230 -1.66 -14.60 12.11
C ILE A 230 -1.93 -15.91 11.35
N TRP A 231 -0.92 -16.66 10.93
CA TRP A 231 -1.09 -17.87 10.12
C TRP A 231 -0.90 -19.16 10.92
N CYS A 232 -0.22 -19.10 12.07
CA CYS A 232 -0.05 -20.24 12.96
C CYS A 232 -0.01 -19.82 14.43
N VAL A 233 -0.20 -20.79 15.31
CA VAL A 233 0.03 -20.65 16.75
C VAL A 233 1.52 -20.83 17.00
N TRP A 234 2.26 -19.72 16.96
CA TRP A 234 3.71 -19.69 17.21
C TRP A 234 4.01 -18.94 18.50
N ASP A 235 4.60 -19.61 19.48
CA ASP A 235 5.13 -18.95 20.68
C ASP A 235 6.41 -18.19 20.34
N ALA A 236 6.36 -16.86 20.34
CA ALA A 236 7.50 -16.00 20.04
C ALA A 236 8.71 -16.25 20.97
N LYS A 237 8.50 -16.81 22.17
CA LYS A 237 9.59 -17.18 23.10
C LYS A 237 10.37 -18.42 22.65
N SER A 238 9.77 -19.28 21.81
CA SER A 238 10.42 -20.49 21.31
C SER A 238 11.45 -20.23 20.19
N GLY A 239 11.51 -19.00 19.66
CA GLY A 239 12.41 -18.68 18.55
C GLY A 239 12.01 -19.39 17.25
N LEU A 240 13.02 -19.86 16.49
CA LEU A 240 12.82 -20.57 15.21
C LEU A 240 12.62 -22.08 15.38
N ASP A 241 12.95 -22.64 16.55
CA ASP A 241 12.97 -24.08 16.82
C ASP A 241 11.59 -24.62 17.26
N HIS A 242 10.51 -23.90 16.92
CA HIS A 242 9.15 -24.32 17.23
C HIS A 242 8.82 -25.66 16.55
N VAL A 243 8.56 -26.68 17.36
CA VAL A 243 8.46 -28.07 16.92
C VAL A 243 7.11 -28.40 16.27
N GLU A 244 6.02 -27.77 16.72
CA GLU A 244 4.66 -28.11 16.26
C GLU A 244 4.08 -27.02 15.35
N PHE A 245 3.78 -27.34 14.09
CA PHE A 245 3.10 -26.38 13.21
C PHE A 245 1.58 -26.52 13.34
N LYS A 246 0.95 -25.59 14.07
CA LYS A 246 -0.51 -25.48 14.17
C LYS A 246 -1.01 -24.26 13.39
N SER A 247 -1.67 -24.48 12.26
CA SER A 247 -2.25 -23.39 11.44
C SER A 247 -3.42 -22.70 12.14
N ARG A 248 -3.58 -21.40 11.91
CA ARG A 248 -4.78 -20.66 12.31
C ARG A 248 -5.83 -20.69 11.20
N SER A 249 -7.08 -20.74 11.62
CA SER A 249 -8.26 -20.59 10.78
C SER A 249 -9.36 -19.89 11.58
N SER A 250 -10.38 -19.39 10.91
CA SER A 250 -11.55 -18.80 11.56
C SER A 250 -12.24 -19.80 12.51
N ALA A 251 -12.22 -21.11 12.20
CA ALA A 251 -12.78 -22.14 13.07
C ALA A 251 -11.95 -22.32 14.36
N HIS A 252 -10.62 -22.27 14.25
CA HIS A 252 -9.75 -22.30 15.41
C HIS A 252 -9.95 -21.04 16.28
N HIS A 253 -10.06 -19.88 15.64
CA HIS A 253 -10.27 -18.61 16.32
C HIS A 253 -11.60 -18.56 17.05
N ALA A 254 -12.71 -18.92 16.39
CA ALA A 254 -14.03 -18.99 17.01
C ALA A 254 -14.01 -19.89 18.27
N LYS A 255 -13.32 -21.03 18.21
CA LYS A 255 -13.15 -21.92 19.36
C LYS A 255 -12.36 -21.25 20.51
N MET A 256 -11.28 -20.52 20.20
CA MET A 256 -10.49 -19.83 21.22
C MET A 256 -11.21 -18.62 21.80
N TYR A 257 -11.97 -17.89 20.98
CA TYR A 257 -12.80 -16.79 21.45
C TYR A 257 -13.95 -17.28 22.33
N GLN A 258 -14.61 -18.38 21.96
CA GLN A 258 -15.61 -19.03 22.81
C GLN A 258 -15.02 -19.43 24.16
N LYS A 259 -13.85 -20.07 24.16
CA LYS A 259 -13.12 -20.40 25.39
C LYS A 259 -12.85 -19.16 26.23
N LEU A 260 -12.40 -18.06 25.60
CA LEU A 260 -12.13 -16.80 26.28
C LEU A 260 -13.39 -16.23 26.98
N CYS A 261 -14.53 -16.27 26.30
CA CYS A 261 -15.81 -15.82 26.86
C CYS A 261 -16.30 -16.71 28.00
N GLU A 262 -16.23 -18.04 27.83
CA GLU A 262 -16.75 -19.02 28.79
C GLU A 262 -15.90 -19.12 30.07
N GLU A 263 -14.57 -19.14 29.94
CA GLU A 263 -13.67 -19.37 31.07
C GLU A 263 -13.27 -18.08 31.79
N TYR A 264 -13.22 -16.95 31.08
CA TYR A 264 -12.65 -15.71 31.59
C TYR A 264 -13.59 -14.50 31.52
N ASN A 265 -14.87 -14.74 31.20
CA ASN A 265 -15.89 -13.69 31.15
C ASN A 265 -15.50 -12.50 30.24
N SER A 266 -14.73 -12.78 29.19
CA SER A 266 -14.18 -11.79 28.25
C SER A 266 -13.10 -10.85 28.83
N ASP A 267 -12.42 -11.19 29.93
CA ASP A 267 -11.19 -10.48 30.36
C ASP A 267 -10.02 -10.79 29.41
N SER A 268 -10.06 -10.14 28.25
CA SER A 268 -9.27 -10.52 27.08
C SER A 268 -7.77 -10.29 27.20
N LYS A 269 -7.31 -9.31 27.98
CA LYS A 269 -5.89 -8.94 27.99
C LYS A 269 -5.02 -9.90 28.80
N ASN A 270 -5.53 -10.38 29.93
CA ASN A 270 -4.75 -11.24 30.82
C ASN A 270 -4.76 -12.70 30.34
N HIS A 271 -5.83 -13.10 29.63
CA HIS A 271 -6.10 -14.49 29.29
C HIS A 271 -6.02 -14.82 27.80
N ALA A 272 -5.74 -13.84 26.92
CA ALA A 272 -5.45 -14.14 25.51
C ALA A 272 -4.30 -15.15 25.37
N ILE A 273 -3.33 -15.16 26.29
CA ILE A 273 -2.24 -16.14 26.29
C ILE A 273 -2.76 -17.58 26.44
N ASP A 274 -3.82 -17.79 27.22
CA ASP A 274 -4.45 -19.09 27.44
C ASP A 274 -5.36 -19.51 26.28
N CYS A 275 -5.61 -18.58 25.35
CA CYS A 275 -6.47 -18.71 24.18
C CYS A 275 -5.68 -18.50 22.87
N ASP A 276 -4.42 -18.97 22.83
CA ASP A 276 -3.54 -18.88 21.65
C ASP A 276 -3.42 -17.44 21.09
N GLY A 277 -3.43 -16.42 21.93
CA GLY A 277 -3.33 -15.00 21.55
C GLY A 277 -4.60 -14.37 20.99
N VAL A 278 -5.74 -15.07 21.00
CA VAL A 278 -7.05 -14.51 20.63
C VAL A 278 -7.55 -13.60 21.75
N GLU A 279 -7.85 -12.34 21.42
CA GLU A 279 -8.35 -11.34 22.38
C GLU A 279 -9.71 -10.74 21.99
N ASP A 280 -10.14 -10.92 20.74
CA ASP A 280 -11.39 -10.36 20.24
C ASP A 280 -12.02 -11.25 19.15
N MET A 281 -13.26 -10.96 18.79
CA MET A 281 -13.91 -11.55 17.62
C MET A 281 -13.24 -11.04 16.33
N GLU A 282 -13.24 -11.87 15.29
CA GLU A 282 -12.77 -11.44 13.98
C GLU A 282 -13.70 -10.38 13.37
N ALA A 283 -13.11 -9.30 12.86
CA ALA A 283 -13.81 -8.21 12.20
C ALA A 283 -14.37 -8.60 10.81
N LEU A 284 -13.85 -9.66 10.20
CA LEU A 284 -14.11 -10.01 8.81
C LEU A 284 -15.47 -10.69 8.57
N GLY A 285 -16.08 -11.29 9.59
CA GLY A 285 -17.36 -11.99 9.45
C GLY A 285 -17.32 -13.23 8.55
N VAL A 286 -16.13 -13.65 8.08
CA VAL A 286 -15.94 -14.80 7.19
C VAL A 286 -15.72 -16.07 8.02
N TRP A 287 -16.54 -17.09 7.77
CA TRP A 287 -16.47 -18.36 8.48
C TRP A 287 -15.79 -19.44 7.62
N MET A 288 -15.09 -20.34 8.29
CA MET A 288 -14.47 -21.58 7.77
C MET A 288 -13.34 -21.42 6.74
N VAL A 289 -12.41 -20.47 6.91
CA VAL A 289 -11.27 -20.29 5.98
C VAL A 289 -9.92 -20.35 6.70
N ASP A 290 -8.92 -20.92 6.01
CA ASP A 290 -7.51 -20.83 6.39
C ASP A 290 -7.02 -19.39 6.18
N TYR A 291 -6.52 -18.74 7.23
CA TYR A 291 -6.08 -17.34 7.11
C TYR A 291 -4.97 -17.13 6.09
N MET A 292 -4.19 -18.17 5.78
CA MET A 292 -3.16 -18.10 4.74
C MET A 292 -3.74 -18.06 3.32
N GLN A 293 -4.99 -18.49 3.14
CA GLN A 293 -5.74 -18.30 1.89
C GLN A 293 -6.29 -16.88 1.75
N MET A 294 -6.62 -16.23 2.87
CA MET A 294 -7.22 -14.89 2.87
C MET A 294 -6.18 -13.79 2.84
N PHE A 295 -5.12 -13.89 3.66
CA PHE A 295 -4.14 -12.84 3.84
C PHE A 295 -2.87 -13.14 3.05
N ASN A 296 -2.57 -12.27 2.10
CA ASN A 296 -1.32 -12.27 1.36
C ASN A 296 -0.15 -11.96 2.30
N ILE A 297 1.02 -12.47 1.97
CA ILE A 297 2.25 -12.15 2.71
C ILE A 297 2.71 -10.74 2.30
N PRO A 298 2.78 -9.77 3.24
CA PRO A 298 3.17 -8.40 2.91
C PRO A 298 4.70 -8.30 2.80
N GLU A 299 5.24 -8.50 1.58
CA GLU A 299 6.68 -8.65 1.39
C GLU A 299 7.47 -7.37 1.67
N LEU A 300 6.87 -6.19 1.48
CA LEU A 300 7.51 -4.93 1.86
C LEU A 300 7.71 -4.87 3.37
N HIS A 301 6.69 -5.23 4.15
CA HIS A 301 6.80 -5.23 5.62
C HIS A 301 7.79 -6.29 6.14
N LEU A 302 7.90 -7.44 5.46
CA LEU A 302 8.94 -8.43 5.75
C LEU A 302 10.34 -7.90 5.44
N LEU A 303 10.52 -7.30 4.26
CA LEU A 303 11.78 -6.67 3.82
C LEU A 303 12.25 -5.64 4.85
N LEU A 304 11.36 -4.71 5.21
CA LEU A 304 11.67 -3.64 6.14
C LEU A 304 12.03 -4.16 7.52
N GLY A 305 11.23 -5.07 8.10
CA GLY A 305 11.48 -5.49 9.47
C GLY A 305 12.62 -6.49 9.64
N VAL A 306 12.85 -7.39 8.68
CA VAL A 306 14.02 -8.29 8.74
C VAL A 306 15.29 -7.53 8.37
N GLY A 307 15.26 -6.75 7.28
CA GLY A 307 16.39 -5.96 6.81
C GLY A 307 16.86 -4.93 7.84
N GLN A 308 15.94 -4.14 8.41
CA GLN A 308 16.29 -3.14 9.42
C GLN A 308 16.85 -3.79 10.70
N LYS A 309 16.31 -4.95 11.11
CA LYS A 309 16.80 -5.67 12.29
C LYS A 309 18.25 -6.10 12.13
N LEU A 310 18.56 -6.74 11.00
CA LEU A 310 19.92 -7.19 10.69
C LEU A 310 20.86 -6.01 10.49
N TYR A 311 20.42 -4.98 9.76
CA TYR A 311 21.20 -3.76 9.56
C TYR A 311 21.57 -3.09 10.89
N ASN A 312 20.60 -2.92 11.80
CA ASN A 312 20.86 -2.32 13.11
C ASN A 312 21.85 -3.14 13.94
N ALA A 313 21.78 -4.47 13.86
CA ALA A 313 22.74 -5.35 14.53
C ALA A 313 24.16 -5.21 13.96
N ILE A 314 24.30 -4.99 12.65
CA ILE A 314 25.61 -4.73 12.02
C ILE A 314 26.17 -3.39 12.51
N VAL A 315 25.37 -2.31 12.40
CA VAL A 315 25.76 -0.95 12.81
C VAL A 315 26.15 -0.89 14.29
N ALA A 316 25.46 -1.64 15.16
CA ALA A 316 25.80 -1.71 16.58
C ALA A 316 27.18 -2.31 16.89
N THR A 317 27.80 -2.99 15.92
CA THR A 317 29.15 -3.58 16.06
C THR A 317 30.24 -2.75 15.38
N MET A 318 29.88 -1.68 14.66
CA MET A 318 30.83 -0.81 13.98
C MET A 318 31.51 0.14 14.97
N SER A 319 32.82 0.35 14.80
CA SER A 319 33.54 1.48 15.38
C SER A 319 33.08 2.81 14.78
N GLU A 320 33.41 3.92 15.44
CA GLU A 320 33.05 5.26 14.96
C GLU A 320 33.60 5.56 13.56
N GLU A 321 34.83 5.13 13.26
CA GLU A 321 35.48 5.29 11.95
C GLU A 321 34.76 4.48 10.85
N GLU A 322 34.35 3.24 11.17
CA GLU A 322 33.57 2.39 10.27
C GLU A 322 32.17 2.98 10.01
N LEU A 323 31.54 3.57 11.03
CA LEU A 323 30.25 4.25 10.89
C LEU A 323 30.33 5.43 9.94
N VAL A 324 31.36 6.29 10.08
CA VAL A 324 31.57 7.42 9.17
C VAL A 324 31.77 6.94 7.73
N THR A 325 32.61 5.92 7.55
CA THR A 325 32.85 5.32 6.23
C THR A 325 31.57 4.72 5.64
N HIS A 326 30.77 4.07 6.48
CA HIS A 326 29.51 3.47 6.07
C HIS A 326 28.47 4.51 5.67
N GLU A 327 28.30 5.59 6.42
CA GLU A 327 27.37 6.68 6.08
C GLU A 327 27.77 7.39 4.78
N LEU A 328 29.09 7.55 4.51
CA LEU A 328 29.57 8.04 3.22
C LEU A 328 29.22 7.09 2.07
N LEU A 329 29.34 5.78 2.28
CA LEU A 329 28.94 4.76 1.31
C LEU A 329 27.43 4.82 1.01
N LEU A 330 26.58 4.94 2.04
CA LEU A 330 25.13 5.07 1.87
C LEU A 330 24.80 6.32 1.04
N LYS A 331 25.43 7.45 1.37
CA LYS A 331 25.25 8.71 0.64
C LYS A 331 25.69 8.59 -0.83
N HIS A 332 26.83 7.95 -1.10
CA HIS A 332 27.32 7.70 -2.45
C HIS A 332 26.33 6.89 -3.29
N ASN A 333 25.63 5.94 -2.65
CA ASN A 333 24.62 5.08 -3.30
C ASN A 333 23.21 5.70 -3.31
N ASN A 334 23.05 6.97 -2.93
CA ASN A 334 21.75 7.64 -2.82
C ASN A 334 20.77 6.86 -1.94
N ILE A 335 21.27 6.33 -0.81
CA ILE A 335 20.48 5.66 0.22
C ILE A 335 20.30 6.67 1.34
N SER A 336 19.05 6.97 1.66
CA SER A 336 18.70 7.93 2.69
C SER A 336 17.72 7.31 3.67
N ARG A 337 17.89 7.64 4.95
CA ARG A 337 16.94 7.31 6.01
C ARG A 337 15.74 8.24 5.90
N SER A 338 14.57 7.73 6.23
CA SER A 338 13.37 8.56 6.27
C SER A 338 13.38 9.47 7.49
N SER A 339 12.96 10.72 7.29
CA SER A 339 12.62 11.61 8.40
C SER A 339 11.36 11.15 9.13
N TYR A 340 10.50 10.42 8.42
CA TYR A 340 9.28 9.79 8.93
C TYR A 340 9.67 8.43 9.51
N HIS A 341 9.23 8.08 10.73
CA HIS A 341 9.64 6.87 11.46
C HIS A 341 11.05 6.85 12.07
N GLY A 342 11.55 8.00 12.55
CA GLY A 342 12.70 8.03 13.47
C GLY A 342 14.02 7.56 12.86
N GLY A 343 14.23 7.76 11.55
CA GLY A 343 15.49 7.43 10.88
C GLY A 343 15.60 5.99 10.37
N ALA A 344 14.48 5.26 10.23
CA ALA A 344 14.44 3.97 9.56
C ALA A 344 14.55 4.10 8.03
N PHE A 345 14.92 3.01 7.35
CA PHE A 345 14.89 2.98 5.88
C PHE A 345 13.50 2.67 5.35
N GLU A 346 13.11 3.36 4.28
CA GLU A 346 11.93 3.02 3.48
C GLU A 346 12.24 1.91 2.48
N GLY A 347 11.20 1.36 1.83
CA GLY A 347 11.31 0.19 0.95
C GLY A 347 12.38 0.34 -0.14
N ASN A 348 12.41 1.48 -0.82
CA ASN A 348 13.40 1.74 -1.86
C ASN A 348 14.84 1.79 -1.32
N ALA A 349 15.04 2.40 -0.14
CA ALA A 349 16.34 2.46 0.50
C ALA A 349 16.79 1.06 0.95
N MET A 350 15.89 0.28 1.56
CA MET A 350 16.20 -1.10 1.99
C MET A 350 16.51 -2.02 0.81
N ARG A 351 15.81 -1.90 -0.33
CA ARG A 351 16.15 -2.65 -1.57
C ARG A 351 17.53 -2.27 -2.11
N LYS A 352 17.92 -1.00 -2.03
CA LYS A 352 19.29 -0.58 -2.41
C LYS A 352 20.33 -1.16 -1.45
N ILE A 353 20.04 -1.22 -0.16
CA ILE A 353 20.92 -1.87 0.83
C ILE A 353 21.11 -3.35 0.48
N THR A 354 20.02 -4.10 0.24
CA THR A 354 20.15 -5.53 -0.12
C THR A 354 21.01 -5.73 -1.36
N LEU A 355 20.83 -4.91 -2.40
CA LEU A 355 21.68 -4.93 -3.61
C LEU A 355 23.14 -4.59 -3.33
N MET A 356 23.40 -3.54 -2.54
CA MET A 356 24.74 -3.11 -2.17
C MET A 356 25.50 -4.22 -1.42
N VAL A 357 24.82 -4.92 -0.51
CA VAL A 357 25.39 -6.02 0.28
C VAL A 357 25.76 -7.22 -0.59
N GLU A 358 24.98 -7.48 -1.63
CA GLU A 358 25.27 -8.55 -2.58
C GLU A 358 26.52 -8.23 -3.43
N GLN A 359 26.62 -7.00 -3.93
CA GLN A 359 27.67 -6.57 -4.87
C GLN A 359 29.01 -6.25 -4.21
N ILE A 360 28.96 -5.53 -3.09
CA ILE A 360 30.15 -4.92 -2.46
C ILE A 360 30.44 -5.58 -1.10
N GLY A 361 29.41 -6.13 -0.45
CA GLY A 361 29.51 -6.61 0.93
C GLY A 361 29.46 -5.48 1.95
N PHE A 362 29.55 -5.85 3.23
CA PHE A 362 29.79 -4.90 4.31
C PHE A 362 31.29 -4.83 4.64
N PRO A 363 31.78 -3.68 5.13
CA PRO A 363 33.13 -3.57 5.68
C PRO A 363 33.40 -4.57 6.81
N ILE A 364 32.36 -4.92 7.58
CA ILE A 364 32.43 -5.86 8.70
C ILE A 364 31.79 -7.19 8.30
N SER A 365 32.55 -8.27 8.46
CA SER A 365 32.09 -9.65 8.29
C SER A 365 31.69 -10.26 9.64
N ASN A 366 30.52 -9.89 10.16
CA ASN A 366 29.90 -10.53 11.34
C ASN A 366 28.72 -11.44 10.92
N SER A 367 28.18 -12.23 11.84
CA SER A 367 27.06 -13.14 11.56
C SER A 367 25.82 -12.42 11.02
N SER A 368 25.53 -11.20 11.49
CA SER A 368 24.40 -10.39 10.99
C SER A 368 24.60 -9.90 9.55
N SER A 369 25.84 -9.59 9.15
CA SER A 369 26.18 -9.24 7.76
C SER A 369 26.00 -10.43 6.81
N ILE A 370 26.38 -11.64 7.26
CA ILE A 370 26.18 -12.89 6.52
C ILE A 370 24.69 -13.17 6.40
N ALA A 371 23.93 -13.06 7.49
CA ALA A 371 22.48 -13.23 7.48
C ALA A 371 21.78 -12.21 6.58
N LEU A 372 22.21 -10.94 6.55
CA LEU A 372 21.65 -9.93 5.66
C LEU A 372 21.97 -10.23 4.18
N LYS A 373 23.17 -10.74 3.87
CA LYS A 373 23.51 -11.21 2.53
C LYS A 373 22.62 -12.38 2.10
N ARG A 374 22.38 -13.36 2.99
CA ARG A 374 21.45 -14.48 2.70
C ARG A 374 20.01 -14.01 2.58
N PHE A 375 19.61 -13.01 3.36
CA PHE A 375 18.28 -12.40 3.22
C PHE A 375 18.13 -11.64 1.91
N SER A 376 19.18 -10.97 1.41
CA SER A 376 19.15 -10.35 0.07
C SER A 376 18.83 -11.38 -1.02
N GLU A 377 19.39 -12.58 -0.91
CA GLU A 377 19.09 -13.68 -1.83
C GLU A 377 17.62 -14.12 -1.74
N VAL A 378 17.02 -14.16 -0.54
CA VAL A 378 15.56 -14.40 -0.39
C VAL A 378 14.76 -13.31 -1.11
N VAL A 379 15.11 -12.04 -0.93
CA VAL A 379 14.43 -10.90 -1.57
C VAL A 379 14.53 -11.02 -3.09
N ARG A 380 15.71 -11.33 -3.62
CA ARG A 380 15.96 -11.49 -5.06
C ARG A 380 15.20 -12.66 -5.65
N THR A 381 15.18 -13.79 -4.94
CA THR A 381 14.62 -15.06 -5.44
C THR A 381 13.08 -15.11 -5.36
N CYS A 382 12.44 -14.44 -4.40
CA CYS A 382 10.97 -14.55 -4.25
C CYS A 382 10.19 -13.28 -3.86
N PHE A 383 10.81 -12.12 -3.58
CA PHE A 383 10.04 -10.89 -3.28
C PHE A 383 9.71 -10.06 -4.53
N GLY A 384 10.14 -10.52 -5.71
CA GLY A 384 9.76 -9.93 -6.99
C GLY A 384 8.43 -10.46 -7.53
N GLN A 385 8.03 -10.00 -8.72
CA GLN A 385 6.85 -10.48 -9.44
C GLN A 385 6.96 -11.97 -9.82
N LYS A 386 8.18 -12.42 -10.15
CA LYS A 386 8.47 -13.79 -10.56
C LYS A 386 9.52 -14.40 -9.64
N ILE A 387 9.44 -15.71 -9.45
CA ILE A 387 10.49 -16.48 -8.79
C ILE A 387 11.76 -16.46 -9.65
N GLN A 388 12.90 -16.28 -9.01
CA GLN A 388 14.22 -16.30 -9.65
C GLN A 388 15.12 -17.31 -8.94
N GLY A 389 15.30 -18.50 -9.51
CA GLY A 389 16.13 -19.54 -8.91
C GLY A 389 15.47 -20.27 -7.74
N ASP A 390 16.29 -20.89 -6.88
CA ASP A 390 15.81 -21.73 -5.77
C ASP A 390 15.58 -20.91 -4.49
N TYR A 391 14.39 -20.30 -4.40
CA TYR A 391 13.99 -19.53 -3.23
C TYR A 391 13.85 -20.38 -1.96
N LYS A 392 13.62 -21.70 -2.08
CA LYS A 392 13.52 -22.60 -0.91
C LYS A 392 14.89 -22.77 -0.26
N LEU A 393 15.91 -23.01 -1.08
CA LEU A 393 17.30 -23.05 -0.64
C LEU A 393 17.74 -21.69 -0.07
N ALA A 394 17.36 -20.58 -0.70
CA ALA A 394 17.66 -19.24 -0.20
C ALA A 394 17.09 -19.01 1.21
N ILE A 395 15.82 -19.38 1.45
CA ILE A 395 15.18 -19.25 2.77
C ILE A 395 15.84 -20.16 3.80
N PHE A 396 16.17 -21.40 3.44
CA PHE A 396 16.89 -22.32 4.33
C PHE A 396 18.26 -21.77 4.73
N GLN A 397 19.06 -21.28 3.77
CA GLN A 397 20.36 -20.68 4.05
C GLN A 397 20.26 -19.40 4.88
N PHE A 398 19.19 -18.60 4.67
CA PHE A 398 18.90 -17.46 5.50
C PHE A 398 18.57 -17.86 6.94
N GLU A 399 17.73 -18.88 7.14
CA GLU A 399 17.38 -19.38 8.48
C GLU A 399 18.63 -19.80 9.26
N GLU A 400 19.50 -20.60 8.65
CA GLU A 400 20.73 -21.08 9.29
C GLU A 400 21.66 -19.91 9.62
N ALA A 401 21.84 -18.96 8.70
CA ALA A 401 22.64 -17.76 8.95
C ALA A 401 22.03 -16.87 10.05
N PHE A 402 20.69 -16.76 10.12
CA PHE A 402 20.01 -15.96 11.13
C PHE A 402 20.20 -16.56 12.53
N LYS A 403 20.13 -17.89 12.69
CA LYS A 403 20.38 -18.57 13.97
C LYS A 403 21.76 -18.22 14.53
N LEU A 404 22.78 -18.12 13.68
CA LEU A 404 24.15 -17.75 14.06
C LEU A 404 24.29 -16.28 14.54
N THR A 405 23.27 -15.44 14.35
CA THR A 405 23.29 -14.05 14.84
C THR A 405 23.05 -13.94 16.34
N GLY A 406 22.43 -14.94 16.97
CA GLY A 406 21.96 -14.87 18.35
C GLY A 406 20.85 -13.83 18.59
N LEU A 407 20.31 -13.20 17.54
CA LEU A 407 19.22 -12.24 17.66
C LEU A 407 17.90 -12.95 17.94
N ASN A 408 17.05 -12.34 18.78
CA ASN A 408 15.68 -12.84 19.01
C ASN A 408 14.90 -12.98 17.69
N CYS A 409 14.21 -14.10 17.49
CA CYS A 409 13.35 -14.28 16.32
C CYS A 409 12.17 -13.29 16.37
N SER A 410 12.08 -12.39 15.39
CA SER A 410 10.91 -11.51 15.27
C SER A 410 9.80 -12.22 14.50
N THR A 411 8.55 -11.76 14.66
CA THR A 411 7.41 -12.25 13.87
C THR A 411 7.67 -12.23 12.37
N LYS A 412 8.43 -11.24 11.88
CA LYS A 412 8.76 -11.13 10.45
C LYS A 412 9.79 -12.18 10.01
N VAL A 413 10.79 -12.48 10.84
CA VAL A 413 11.75 -13.57 10.59
C VAL A 413 11.04 -14.91 10.57
N HIS A 414 10.20 -15.19 11.58
CA HIS A 414 9.36 -16.39 11.62
C HIS A 414 8.53 -16.54 10.34
N LYS A 415 7.89 -15.45 9.89
CA LYS A 415 7.08 -15.43 8.67
C LYS A 415 7.85 -15.77 7.41
N VAL A 416 9.07 -15.24 7.26
CA VAL A 416 9.97 -15.61 6.16
C VAL A 416 10.28 -17.12 6.20
N CYS A 417 10.71 -17.64 7.35
CA CYS A 417 11.22 -19.01 7.45
C CYS A 417 10.13 -20.09 7.45
N ARG A 418 8.88 -19.76 7.83
CA ARG A 418 7.81 -20.76 8.01
C ARG A 418 6.64 -20.61 7.06
N HIS A 419 6.34 -19.40 6.58
CA HIS A 419 5.11 -19.14 5.81
C HIS A 419 5.35 -18.83 4.34
N VAL A 420 6.50 -18.28 3.96
CA VAL A 420 6.77 -17.93 2.55
C VAL A 420 6.78 -19.16 1.63
N ILE A 421 7.44 -20.25 2.02
CA ILE A 421 7.49 -21.47 1.19
C ILE A 421 6.09 -22.09 1.01
N PRO A 422 5.32 -22.39 2.08
CA PRO A 422 3.97 -22.92 1.93
C PRO A 422 3.06 -21.99 1.13
N PHE A 423 3.14 -20.68 1.39
CA PHE A 423 2.27 -19.71 0.73
C PHE A 423 2.50 -19.68 -0.80
N ILE A 424 3.75 -19.51 -1.23
CA ILE A 424 4.11 -19.49 -2.66
C ILE A 424 3.72 -20.82 -3.31
N THR A 425 3.98 -21.94 -2.65
CA THR A 425 3.74 -23.28 -3.23
C THR A 425 2.25 -23.58 -3.39
N LYS A 426 1.41 -23.10 -2.46
CA LYS A 426 -0.01 -23.48 -2.39
C LYS A 426 -0.95 -22.45 -3.04
N PHE A 427 -0.65 -21.16 -2.93
CA PHE A 427 -1.62 -20.10 -3.25
C PHE A 427 -1.22 -19.21 -4.42
N LEU A 428 0.05 -19.24 -4.86
CA LEU A 428 0.48 -18.46 -6.01
C LEU A 428 0.53 -19.31 -7.29
N PRO A 429 0.22 -18.72 -8.46
CA PRO A 429 0.47 -19.37 -9.73
C PRO A 429 1.94 -19.76 -9.90
N VAL A 430 2.19 -20.85 -10.63
CA VAL A 430 3.54 -21.36 -10.87
C VAL A 430 4.44 -20.26 -11.45
N GLY A 431 5.60 -20.06 -10.81
CA GLY A 431 6.60 -19.07 -11.23
C GLY A 431 6.37 -17.66 -10.71
N MET A 432 5.28 -17.37 -10.00
CA MET A 432 5.02 -16.06 -9.38
C MET A 432 5.69 -15.93 -8.00
N GLY A 433 6.26 -14.76 -7.74
CA GLY A 433 6.80 -14.38 -6.43
C GLY A 433 5.82 -13.53 -5.61
N LEU A 434 6.21 -13.15 -4.40
CA LEU A 434 5.36 -12.38 -3.49
C LEU A 434 4.96 -11.01 -4.05
N GLY A 435 5.79 -10.41 -4.90
CA GLY A 435 5.46 -9.13 -5.54
C GLY A 435 4.18 -9.19 -6.38
N ALA A 436 3.78 -10.38 -6.85
CA ALA A 436 2.51 -10.57 -7.55
C ALA A 436 1.28 -10.36 -6.65
N VAL A 437 1.45 -10.38 -5.33
CA VAL A 437 0.40 -10.14 -4.31
C VAL A 437 0.75 -9.02 -3.33
N SER A 438 1.63 -8.12 -3.77
CA SER A 438 2.18 -7.02 -2.97
C SER A 438 1.13 -6.09 -2.35
N GLU A 439 1.39 -5.67 -1.11
CA GLU A 439 0.65 -4.61 -0.40
C GLU A 439 1.03 -3.19 -0.85
N GLN A 440 2.12 -3.03 -1.61
CA GLN A 440 2.65 -1.72 -2.03
C GLN A 440 1.65 -0.89 -2.84
N ALA A 441 0.73 -1.56 -3.55
CA ALA A 441 -0.32 -0.91 -4.31
C ALA A 441 -1.21 -0.04 -3.40
N ALA A 442 -1.64 -0.58 -2.26
CA ALA A 442 -2.47 0.14 -1.28
C ALA A 442 -1.70 1.32 -0.64
N GLU A 443 -0.43 1.13 -0.29
CA GLU A 443 0.42 2.20 0.26
C GLU A 443 0.60 3.35 -0.74
N SER A 444 0.79 3.02 -2.03
CA SER A 444 0.95 4.04 -3.07
C SER A 444 -0.29 4.91 -3.23
N ALA A 445 -1.49 4.33 -3.02
CA ALA A 445 -2.76 5.04 -3.07
C ALA A 445 -2.82 6.15 -2.00
N HIS A 446 -2.23 5.92 -0.82
CA HIS A 446 -2.10 6.93 0.22
C HIS A 446 -1.39 8.19 -0.27
N SER A 447 -0.18 8.00 -0.79
CA SER A 447 0.67 9.10 -1.25
C SER A 447 0.02 9.92 -2.37
N ARG A 448 -0.79 9.27 -3.21
CA ARG A 448 -1.55 9.91 -4.29
C ARG A 448 -2.75 10.66 -3.72
N PHE A 449 -3.51 10.05 -2.81
CA PHE A 449 -4.66 10.70 -2.19
C PHE A 449 -4.28 11.96 -1.44
N ILE A 450 -3.22 11.94 -0.62
CA ILE A 450 -2.80 13.12 0.15
C ILE A 450 -2.55 14.33 -0.76
N LYS A 451 -2.04 14.12 -1.98
CA LYS A 451 -1.84 15.19 -2.96
C LYS A 451 -3.17 15.75 -3.49
N VAL A 452 -4.17 14.89 -3.73
CA VAL A 452 -5.53 15.30 -4.11
C VAL A 452 -6.22 16.01 -2.95
N TRP A 453 -6.14 15.44 -1.74
CA TRP A 453 -6.76 15.96 -0.53
C TRP A 453 -6.33 17.39 -0.21
N ARG A 454 -5.07 17.77 -0.45
CA ARG A 454 -4.60 19.16 -0.28
C ARG A 454 -5.43 20.21 -1.03
N ASN A 455 -6.12 19.83 -2.11
CA ASN A 455 -7.00 20.75 -2.85
C ASN A 455 -8.40 20.90 -2.22
N TYR A 456 -8.79 19.98 -1.34
CA TYR A 456 -10.09 19.91 -0.66
C TYR A 456 -9.98 20.09 0.85
N GLN A 457 -8.76 20.06 1.39
CA GLN A 457 -8.49 20.03 2.81
C GLN A 457 -9.11 21.23 3.51
N CYS A 458 -9.88 20.95 4.54
CA CYS A 458 -10.52 21.91 5.42
C CYS A 458 -10.54 21.35 6.85
N SER A 459 -10.90 22.18 7.83
CA SER A 459 -11.03 21.73 9.23
C SER A 459 -12.19 20.74 9.38
N GLU A 460 -11.99 19.67 10.18
CA GLU A 460 -13.04 18.68 10.51
C GLU A 460 -14.28 19.31 11.15
N SER A 461 -14.13 20.48 11.78
CA SER A 461 -15.23 21.23 12.38
C SER A 461 -16.13 21.98 11.39
N LEU A 462 -15.77 22.05 10.11
CA LEU A 462 -16.56 22.76 9.10
C LEU A 462 -17.67 21.86 8.55
N GLU A 463 -18.84 22.45 8.33
CA GLU A 463 -20.03 21.74 7.82
C GLU A 463 -19.78 21.05 6.47
N ASN A 464 -18.94 21.64 5.62
CA ASN A 464 -18.59 21.10 4.31
C ASN A 464 -17.45 20.08 4.33
N TYR A 465 -16.96 19.64 5.50
CA TYR A 465 -15.85 18.68 5.57
C TYR A 465 -16.18 17.36 4.86
N GLY A 466 -17.35 16.77 5.14
CA GLY A 466 -17.79 15.52 4.51
C GLY A 466 -17.93 15.65 2.99
N GLU A 467 -18.49 16.77 2.51
CA GLU A 467 -18.60 17.05 1.08
C GLU A 467 -17.22 17.19 0.41
N ASN A 468 -16.28 17.90 1.05
CA ASN A 468 -14.92 18.03 0.55
C ASN A 468 -14.19 16.67 0.51
N LEU A 469 -14.39 15.82 1.53
CA LEU A 469 -13.84 14.47 1.56
C LEU A 469 -14.40 13.62 0.43
N LEU A 470 -15.72 13.67 0.21
CA LEU A 470 -16.39 12.97 -0.88
C LEU A 470 -15.84 13.41 -2.24
N ASN A 471 -15.69 14.72 -2.45
CA ASN A 471 -15.15 15.26 -3.70
C ASN A 471 -13.71 14.84 -3.95
N ALA A 472 -12.88 14.73 -2.90
CA ALA A 472 -11.51 14.24 -3.02
C ALA A 472 -11.46 12.75 -3.41
N VAL A 473 -12.31 11.90 -2.80
CA VAL A 473 -12.40 10.46 -3.13
C VAL A 473 -12.96 10.25 -4.54
N LYS A 474 -13.97 11.01 -4.95
CA LYS A 474 -14.48 10.98 -6.33
C LYS A 474 -13.39 11.37 -7.33
N GLU A 475 -12.60 12.41 -7.03
CA GLU A 475 -11.53 12.87 -7.91
C GLU A 475 -10.43 11.82 -8.11
N ILE A 476 -9.92 11.22 -7.03
CA ILE A 476 -8.83 10.24 -7.15
C ILE A 476 -9.31 8.97 -7.87
N ASN A 477 -10.55 8.51 -7.61
CA ASN A 477 -11.10 7.35 -8.31
C ASN A 477 -11.36 7.65 -9.79
N PHE A 478 -11.94 8.80 -10.13
CA PHE A 478 -12.09 9.23 -11.53
C PHE A 478 -10.76 9.21 -12.28
N VAL A 479 -9.71 9.79 -11.68
CA VAL A 479 -8.35 9.73 -12.21
C VAL A 479 -7.90 8.29 -12.42
N ASN A 480 -8.08 7.41 -11.44
CA ASN A 480 -7.65 6.02 -11.51
C ASN A 480 -8.41 5.21 -12.57
N PHE A 481 -9.63 5.61 -12.91
CA PHE A 481 -10.42 5.00 -13.97
C PHE A 481 -9.93 5.39 -15.36
N ILE A 482 -9.65 6.68 -15.57
CA ILE A 482 -9.35 7.19 -16.91
C ILE A 482 -7.85 7.20 -17.23
N SER A 483 -6.96 7.14 -16.24
CA SER A 483 -5.52 7.04 -16.48
C SER A 483 -5.16 5.65 -16.99
N THR A 484 -4.85 5.52 -18.27
CA THR A 484 -4.35 4.28 -18.91
C THR A 484 -2.95 3.93 -18.43
#